data_AF-A0A6G4V8L8-F1
#
_entry.id   AF-A0A6G4V8L8-F1
#
_cell.length_a   1.000
_cell.length_b   1.000
_cell.length_c   1.000
_cell.angle_alpha   90.00
_cell.angle_beta   90.00
_cell.angle_gamma   90.00
#
_symmetry.space_group_name_H-M   'P 1'
#
loop_
_entity.id
_entity.type
_entity.pdbx_description
1 polymer ?
#
loop_
_entity_poly.entity_id
_entity_poly.type
_entity_poly.pdbx_seq_one_letter_code
_entity_poly.pdbx_strand_id
1 'polypeptide(L)' 'MIDPGLTKEAFLTGTQFTPENVAIAHHAIVYAVPPGGAAAVREQDAKTPGLGRQCFGGTGAAGAEVEGGTRRGWAPGRAW' A
#
# COMPACT_ATOMS: atom_id res chain seq x y z
N MET A 1 5.34 -6.56 -0.32
CA MET A 1 4.45 -6.07 -1.41
C MET A 1 3.19 -6.94 -1.48
N ILE A 2 2.02 -6.38 -1.85
CA ILE A 2 0.77 -7.15 -2.05
C ILE A 2 0.48 -7.25 -3.55
N ASP A 3 0.28 -8.47 -4.06
CA ASP A 3 -0.18 -8.72 -5.42
C ASP A 3 -1.64 -9.18 -5.37
N PRO A 4 -2.60 -8.42 -5.93
CA PRO A 4 -4.01 -8.78 -5.90
C PRO A 4 -4.37 -9.90 -6.88
N GLY A 5 -3.44 -10.35 -7.73
CA GLY A 5 -3.68 -11.44 -8.69
C GLY A 5 -4.64 -11.07 -9.82
N LEU A 6 -4.80 -9.77 -10.12
CA LEU A 6 -5.66 -9.30 -11.19
C LEU A 6 -5.07 -9.67 -12.56
N THR A 7 -5.82 -10.44 -13.35
CA THR A 7 -5.41 -10.87 -14.70
C THR A 7 -5.98 -10.01 -15.83
N LYS A 8 -6.85 -9.05 -15.49
CA LYS A 8 -7.49 -8.10 -16.40
C LYS A 8 -7.73 -6.77 -15.70
N GLU A 9 -7.98 -5.73 -16.49
CA GLU A 9 -8.37 -4.43 -15.97
C GLU A 9 -9.65 -4.54 -15.13
N ALA A 10 -9.62 -3.93 -13.94
CA ALA A 10 -10.72 -3.95 -12.98
C ALA A 10 -10.71 -2.65 -12.17
N PHE A 11 -11.89 -2.26 -11.71
CA PHE A 11 -12.03 -1.15 -10.77
C PHE A 11 -11.79 -1.65 -9.35
N LEU A 12 -10.87 -1.01 -8.64
CA LEU A 12 -10.77 -1.16 -7.19
C LEU A 12 -11.78 -0.22 -6.52
N THR A 13 -12.83 -0.81 -5.96
CA THR A 13 -13.96 -0.06 -5.39
C THR A 13 -13.80 0.25 -3.90
N GLY A 14 -12.87 -0.39 -3.22
CA GLY A 14 -12.58 -0.16 -1.80
C GLY A 14 -11.41 -1.00 -1.30
N THR A 15 -10.85 -0.57 -0.18
CA THR A 15 -9.83 -1.31 0.59
C THR A 15 -10.29 -1.42 2.03
N GLN A 16 -9.85 -2.45 2.76
CA GLN A 16 -10.07 -2.56 4.20
C GLN A 16 -8.76 -2.92 4.87
N PHE A 17 -8.42 -2.19 5.94
CA PHE A 17 -7.25 -2.47 6.76
C PHE A 17 -7.72 -2.77 8.19
N THR A 18 -7.22 -3.87 8.74
CA THR A 18 -7.51 -4.30 10.11
C THR A 18 -6.18 -4.58 10.80
N PRO A 19 -5.66 -3.64 11.61
CA PRO A 19 -4.43 -3.88 12.33
C PRO A 19 -4.64 -4.86 13.47
N GLU A 20 -3.63 -5.67 13.75
CA GLU A 20 -3.60 -6.55 14.92
C GLU A 20 -3.54 -5.75 16.23
N ASN A 21 -2.93 -4.57 16.21
CA ASN A 21 -2.80 -3.70 17.37
C ASN A 21 -3.11 -2.23 17.03
N VAL A 22 -4.34 -1.82 17.31
CA VAL A 22 -4.83 -0.43 17.12
C VAL A 22 -4.18 0.59 18.06
N ALA A 23 -3.56 0.16 19.17
CA ALA A 23 -2.83 1.08 20.06
C ALA A 23 -1.49 1.50 19.46
N ILE A 24 -0.96 0.74 18.49
CA ILE A 24 0.29 1.03 17.79
C ILE A 24 0.01 1.62 16.41
N ALA A 25 -0.90 1.02 15.64
CA ALA A 25 -1.17 1.43 14.27
C ALA A 25 -2.00 2.72 14.21
N HIS A 26 -1.36 3.84 13.87
CA HIS A 26 -2.04 5.14 13.77
C HIS A 26 -2.71 5.37 12.40
N HIS A 27 -2.12 4.89 11.31
CA HIS A 27 -2.72 4.94 9.98
C HIS A 27 -2.12 3.88 9.06
N ALA A 28 -2.85 3.54 8.00
CA ALA A 28 -2.37 2.70 6.91
C ALA A 28 -2.76 3.33 5.57
N ILE A 29 -1.89 3.19 4.57
CA ILE A 29 -2.06 3.76 3.23
C ILE A 29 -1.74 2.68 2.21
N VAL A 30 -2.62 2.53 1.22
CA VAL A 30 -2.41 1.65 0.06
C VAL A 30 -2.02 2.52 -1.13
N TYR A 31 -0.99 2.09 -1.85
CA TYR A 31 -0.51 2.74 -3.06
C TYR A 31 -0.68 1.78 -4.25
N ALA A 32 -1.22 2.29 -5.35
CA ALA A 32 -1.18 1.59 -6.61
C ALA A 32 0.19 1.82 -7.25
N VAL A 33 0.88 0.73 -7.57
CA VAL A 33 2.17 0.77 -8.24
C VAL A 33 1.95 0.41 -9.71
N PRO A 34 2.25 1.31 -10.66
CA PRO A 34 2.13 0.99 -12.08
C PRO A 34 3.10 -0.13 -12.47
N PRO A 35 2.83 -0.89 -13.55
CA PRO A 35 3.67 -2.03 -13.95
C PRO A 35 5.17 -1.72 -14.03
N GLY A 36 5.54 -0.53 -14.52
CA GLY A 36 6.93 -0.09 -14.63
C GLY A 36 7.66 0.10 -13.29
N GLY A 37 6.92 0.31 -12.18
CA GLY A 37 7.49 0.48 -10.84
C GLY A 37 7.55 -0.83 -10.02
N ALA A 38 6.87 -1.88 -10.47
CA ALA A 38 6.68 -3.10 -9.68
C ALA A 38 8.00 -3.83 -9.36
N ALA A 39 8.93 -3.90 -10.33
CA ALA A 39 10.23 -4.55 -10.10
C ALA A 39 11.05 -3.83 -9.02
N ALA A 40 11.08 -2.50 -9.04
CA ALA A 40 11.79 -1.69 -8.06
C ALA A 40 11.22 -1.87 -6.64
N VAL A 41 9.89 -1.92 -6.51
CA VAL A 41 9.22 -2.19 -5.22
C VAL A 41 9.55 -3.59 -4.71
N ARG A 42 9.58 -4.61 -5.58
CA ARG A 42 9.95 -5.99 -5.19
C ARG A 42 11.40 -6.09 -4.75
N GLU A 43 12.34 -5.47 -5.48
CA GLU A 43 13.75 -5.43 -5.10
C GLU A 43 13.93 -4.79 -3.72
N GLN A 44 13.20 -3.72 -3.47
CA GLN A 44 13.17 -3.00 -2.22
C GLN A 44 12.56 -3.81 -1.06
N ASP A 45 11.51 -4.58 -1.31
CA ASP A 45 10.89 -5.51 -0.37
C ASP A 45 11.87 -6.62 0.03
N ALA A 46 12.56 -7.21 -0.95
CA ALA A 46 13.52 -8.29 -0.75
C ALA A 46 14.74 -7.90 0.11
N LYS A 47 15.06 -6.60 0.22
CA LYS A 47 16.14 -6.10 1.09
C LYS A 47 15.81 -6.14 2.58
N THR A 48 14.53 -6.28 2.95
CA THR A 48 14.09 -6.27 4.35
C THR A 48 13.38 -7.59 4.68
N PRO A 49 14.07 -8.56 5.29
CA PRO A 49 13.42 -9.80 5.72
C PRO A 49 12.30 -9.51 6.72
N GLY A 50 11.11 -10.07 6.50
CA GLY A 50 9.96 -9.90 7.39
C GLY A 50 8.75 -9.25 6.71
N LEU A 51 7.81 -8.76 7.53
CA LEU A 51 6.49 -8.31 7.07
C LEU A 51 6.45 -6.90 6.47
N GLY A 52 7.59 -6.21 6.37
CA GLY A 52 7.61 -4.86 5.82
C GLY A 52 8.97 -4.19 5.89
N ARG A 53 8.97 -2.93 5.48
CA ARG A 53 10.14 -2.07 5.34
C ARG A 53 9.83 -0.68 5.86
N GLN A 54 10.79 -0.05 6.53
CA GLN A 54 10.63 1.33 6.98
C GLN A 54 10.46 2.25 5.77
N CYS A 55 9.42 3.08 5.83
CA CYS A 55 9.01 3.98 4.76
C CYS A 55 9.03 5.43 5.29
N PHE A 56 9.44 6.39 4.45
CA PHE A 56 9.53 7.81 4.81
C PHE A 56 8.44 8.66 4.12
N GLY A 57 7.25 8.08 3.88
CA GLY A 57 6.09 8.79 3.33
C GLY A 57 5.70 8.43 1.89
N GLY A 58 6.25 7.35 1.33
CA GLY A 58 5.89 6.85 -0.01
C GLY A 58 6.59 5.54 -0.36
N THR A 59 6.18 4.91 -1.46
CA THR A 59 6.71 3.58 -1.84
C THR A 59 8.18 3.61 -2.27
N GLY A 60 8.70 4.77 -2.67
CA GLY A 60 10.02 4.91 -3.29
C GLY A 60 10.05 4.46 -4.76
N ALA A 61 8.90 4.17 -5.37
CA ALA A 61 8.77 3.85 -6.79
C ALA A 61 8.29 5.08 -7.58
N ALA A 62 8.89 5.32 -8.74
CA ALA A 62 8.47 6.40 -9.63
C ALA A 62 7.02 6.16 -10.11
N GLY A 63 6.19 7.21 -10.03
CA GLY A 63 4.79 7.15 -10.46
C GLY A 63 3.86 6.33 -9.56
N ALA A 64 4.31 5.92 -8.36
CA ALA A 64 3.41 5.31 -7.39
C ALA A 64 2.51 6.39 -6.76
N GLU A 65 1.21 6.16 -6.83
CA GLU A 65 0.19 7.10 -6.37
C GLU A 65 -0.59 6.50 -5.20
N VAL A 66 -1.08 7.35 -4.29
CA VAL A 66 -2.05 6.88 -3.29
C VAL A 66 -3.33 6.50 -4.05
N GLU A 67 -3.89 5.34 -3.73
CA GLU A 67 -5.04 4.84 -4.48
C GLU A 67 -6.20 5.85 -4.53
N GLY A 68 -6.65 6.17 -5.75
CA GLY A 68 -7.76 7.09 -6.00
C GLY A 68 -7.41 8.57 -6.11
N GLY A 69 -6.12 8.95 -6.25
CA GLY A 69 -5.68 10.35 -6.48
C GLY A 69 -5.95 11.33 -5.32
N THR A 70 -6.63 10.84 -4.28
CA THR A 70 -6.89 11.45 -2.98
C THR A 70 -6.37 10.47 -1.94
N ARG A 71 -5.84 10.94 -0.81
CA ARG A 71 -5.28 10.07 0.23
C ARG A 71 -6.37 9.10 0.77
N ARG A 72 -6.48 7.90 0.21
CA ARG A 72 -7.23 6.79 0.82
C ARG A 72 -6.35 6.20 1.91
N GLY A 73 -6.69 6.53 3.15
CA GLY A 73 -5.99 6.09 4.33
C GLY A 73 -6.98 5.65 5.39
N TRP A 74 -6.59 4.65 6.16
CA TRP A 74 -7.31 4.24 7.36
C TRP A 74 -6.72 4.96 8.57
N ALA A 75 -7.57 5.30 9.54
CA ALA A 75 -7.17 5.75 10.89
C ALA A 75 -8.16 5.19 11.93
N PRO A 76 -7.73 4.91 13.17
CA PRO A 76 -8.61 4.42 14.22
C PRO A 76 -9.83 5.34 14.41
N GLY A 77 -11.02 4.76 14.49
CA GLY A 77 -12.26 5.48 14.80
C GLY A 77 -12.91 6.26 13.65
N ARG A 78 -12.33 6.25 12.43
CA ARG A 78 -13.01 6.80 11.24
C ARG A 78 -13.82 5.71 10.53
N ALA A 79 -15.11 5.97 10.31
CA ALA A 79 -15.92 5.18 9.38
C ALA A 79 -15.69 5.67 7.94
N TRP A 80 -15.89 4.76 6.98
CA TRP A 80 -15.74 4.97 5.54
C TRP A 80 -16.78 5.95 4.98
#